data_AF-A0A963QJ10-F1
#
_entry.id   AF-A0A963QJ10-F1
#
_cell.length_a   1.000
_cell.length_b   1.000
_cell.length_c   1.000
_cell.angle_alpha   90.00
_cell.angle_beta   90.00
_cell.angle_gamma   90.00
#
_symmetry.space_group_name_H-M   'P 1'
#
loop_
_entity.id
_entity.type
_entity.pdbx_description
1 polymer ?
#
loop_
_entity_poly.entity_id
_entity_poly.type
_entity_poly.pdbx_seq_one_letter_code
_entity_poly.pdbx_strand_id
1 'polypeptide(L)'
;MMGLSLVAISFWPDLTAVEAATAMPVDQPVREEFRSQMIMPLALGADSGHRMGATPLVHSLRSTPERPMVQLVATLGQGDSFGRMLQRAGVGGGDASQIASMVTNAVSLGEIEPGTQFDITLGKRPGPEQARPLDKLAFRARFDLDLAIERKDGALVLERQPIAVDATPLRIRGVVGTAGLYRAARAAGAPLKAIEQYLKALDEHVSLESDIGAQDTFDIVIAYKRSAKGERQAGELLYAGLERGGKPRLQLLRWGKDGQFFEASGVGRQTSRYFQPVVGRMSSRFGMRRHPILGYRRMHSGVDYAASYGSAIVAVSDGIVTYSGRHGGHGKYVRIEHGGGLGSGYAHMSSIAVSAGTHVRAGQVIGYVGSTGLSTGPHLHFEVYRGNTKIDPLSVRFMSRPQVSGPELAAFKARLEVMKSVPVGKALENMTRQTAPIGQPQREIDRLAQPEGAPEKPEGQQGRNP
;
A
#
# COMPACT_ATOMS: atom_id res chain seq x y z
N MET A 1 10.91 -81.47 42.86
CA MET A 1 10.13 -80.52 42.03
C MET A 1 10.88 -80.00 40.80
N MET A 2 12.21 -79.89 40.76
CA MET A 2 12.93 -79.37 39.57
C MET A 2 13.04 -80.34 38.38
N GLY A 3 12.98 -81.66 38.60
CA GLY A 3 13.10 -82.65 37.51
C GLY A 3 11.88 -82.69 36.57
N LEU A 4 10.67 -82.46 37.09
CA LEU A 4 9.44 -82.46 36.27
C LEU A 4 9.34 -81.23 35.37
N SER A 5 9.86 -80.08 35.82
CA SER A 5 9.89 -78.85 35.02
C SER A 5 10.84 -78.94 33.82
N LEU A 6 11.96 -79.65 33.94
CA LEU A 6 12.92 -79.85 32.84
C LEU A 6 12.36 -80.76 31.74
N VAL A 7 11.61 -81.80 32.11
CA VAL A 7 10.91 -82.66 31.14
C VAL A 7 9.82 -81.90 30.40
N ALA A 8 9.10 -80.99 31.07
CA ALA A 8 8.09 -80.15 30.41
C ALA A 8 8.70 -79.20 29.35
N ILE A 9 9.94 -78.74 29.54
CA ILE A 9 10.64 -77.88 28.57
C ILE A 9 11.20 -78.70 27.40
N SER A 10 11.61 -79.96 27.60
CA SER A 10 12.11 -80.80 26.50
C SER A 10 11.02 -81.27 25.53
N PHE A 11 9.75 -81.21 25.94
CA PHE A 11 8.59 -81.47 25.09
C PHE A 11 7.88 -80.19 24.63
N TRP A 12 8.48 -79.02 24.81
CA TRP A 12 7.95 -77.78 24.26
C TRP A 12 8.00 -77.87 22.73
N PRO A 13 6.86 -77.73 22.02
CA PRO A 13 6.85 -77.87 20.58
C PRO A 13 7.74 -76.79 19.95
N ASP A 14 8.58 -77.21 19.02
CA ASP A 14 9.41 -76.31 18.24
C ASP A 14 8.50 -75.41 17.39
N LEU A 15 8.67 -74.10 17.49
CA LEU A 15 7.97 -73.10 16.66
C LEU A 15 8.68 -72.93 15.30
N THR A 16 9.34 -73.97 14.82
CA THR A 16 9.86 -74.00 13.46
C THR A 16 8.67 -73.87 12.52
N ALA A 17 8.72 -72.83 11.68
CA ALA A 17 7.71 -72.62 10.66
C ALA A 17 7.64 -73.88 9.81
N VAL A 18 6.52 -74.60 9.87
CA VAL A 18 6.20 -75.60 8.88
C VAL A 18 6.03 -74.82 7.58
N GLU A 19 7.06 -74.78 6.74
CA GLU A 19 6.90 -74.36 5.35
C GLU A 19 6.00 -75.39 4.68
N ALA A 20 4.70 -75.22 4.85
CA ALA A 20 3.73 -75.85 3.99
C ALA A 20 4.04 -75.33 2.58
N ALA A 21 4.36 -76.24 1.66
CA ALA A 21 4.41 -75.91 0.25
C ALA A 21 3.14 -75.12 -0.08
N THR A 22 3.30 -73.93 -0.65
CA THR A 22 2.16 -73.09 -1.04
C THR A 22 1.21 -73.97 -1.86
N ALA A 23 -0.07 -74.05 -1.42
CA ALA A 23 -1.04 -74.99 -2.00
C ALA A 23 -1.22 -74.82 -3.52
N MET A 24 -0.80 -73.65 -4.04
CA MET A 24 -0.67 -73.39 -5.46
C MET A 24 0.68 -72.68 -5.69
N PRO A 25 1.57 -73.20 -6.55
CA PRO A 25 2.77 -72.48 -6.94
C PRO A 25 2.35 -71.21 -7.68
N VAL A 26 2.62 -70.05 -7.08
CA VAL A 26 2.33 -68.74 -7.68
C VAL A 26 3.48 -68.38 -8.62
N ASP A 27 3.42 -68.94 -9.81
CA ASP A 27 4.26 -68.52 -10.93
C ASP A 27 3.86 -67.11 -11.40
N GLN A 28 4.66 -66.55 -12.31
CA GLN A 28 4.46 -65.18 -12.78
C GLN A 28 3.08 -64.96 -13.43
N PRO A 29 2.56 -65.88 -14.28
CA PRO A 29 1.21 -65.79 -14.83
C PRO A 29 0.10 -65.76 -13.77
N VAL A 30 0.16 -66.65 -12.78
CA VAL A 30 -0.83 -66.70 -11.69
C VAL A 30 -0.79 -65.41 -10.85
N ARG A 31 0.40 -64.84 -10.65
CA ARG A 31 0.57 -63.56 -9.95
C ARG A 31 -0.04 -62.38 -10.73
N GLU A 32 0.05 -62.39 -12.06
CA GLU A 32 -0.55 -61.38 -12.93
C GLU A 32 -2.08 -61.48 -12.94
N GLU A 33 -2.64 -62.69 -12.95
CA GLU A 33 -4.09 -62.93 -12.81
C GLU A 33 -4.60 -62.37 -11.48
N PHE A 34 -3.96 -62.71 -10.35
CA PHE A 34 -4.34 -62.15 -9.04
C PHE A 34 -4.25 -60.63 -9.00
N ARG A 35 -3.19 -60.03 -9.58
CA ARG A 35 -3.08 -58.56 -9.65
C ARG A 35 -4.20 -57.92 -10.44
N SER A 36 -4.61 -58.54 -11.56
CA SER A 36 -5.69 -58.02 -12.39
C SER A 36 -7.05 -57.99 -11.68
N GLN A 37 -7.24 -58.86 -10.68
CA GLN A 37 -8.47 -59.00 -9.89
C GLN A 37 -8.43 -58.23 -8.55
N MET A 38 -7.28 -57.69 -8.15
CA MET A 38 -7.14 -56.95 -6.90
C MET A 38 -7.48 -55.46 -7.08
N ILE A 39 -8.17 -54.89 -6.09
CA ILE A 39 -8.38 -53.43 -5.98
C ILE A 39 -7.17 -52.86 -5.23
N MET A 40 -6.24 -52.23 -5.95
CA MET A 40 -5.08 -51.54 -5.35
C MET A 40 -5.23 -50.00 -5.45
N PRO A 41 -4.64 -49.22 -4.53
CA PRO A 41 -4.67 -47.76 -4.60
C PRO A 41 -3.88 -47.22 -5.80
N LEU A 42 -4.48 -46.37 -6.63
CA LEU A 42 -3.84 -45.74 -7.82
C LEU A 42 -2.51 -45.04 -7.49
N ALA A 43 -2.36 -44.50 -6.27
CA ALA A 43 -1.15 -43.82 -5.81
C ALA A 43 0.07 -44.75 -5.65
N LEU A 44 -0.12 -46.07 -5.56
CA LEU A 44 0.94 -47.07 -5.48
C LEU A 44 1.17 -47.80 -6.82
N GLY A 45 0.66 -47.25 -7.93
CA GLY A 45 0.83 -47.81 -9.26
C GLY A 45 -0.10 -48.98 -9.57
N ALA A 46 -1.32 -48.96 -9.02
CA ALA A 46 -2.34 -49.95 -9.32
C ALA A 46 -2.64 -50.02 -10.83
N ASP A 47 -2.41 -51.18 -11.44
CA ASP A 47 -2.85 -51.53 -12.78
C ASP A 47 -3.97 -52.59 -12.67
N SER A 48 -5.21 -52.16 -12.89
CA SER A 48 -6.33 -53.11 -13.03
C SER A 48 -6.35 -53.67 -14.45
N GLY A 49 -6.63 -54.97 -14.58
CA GLY A 49 -6.72 -55.66 -15.87
C GLY A 49 -5.49 -56.49 -16.24
N HIS A 50 -5.69 -57.48 -17.10
CA HIS A 50 -4.63 -58.30 -17.66
C HIS A 50 -3.74 -57.45 -18.57
N ARG A 51 -2.43 -57.39 -18.31
CA ARG A 51 -1.49 -56.80 -19.27
C ARG A 51 -1.44 -57.72 -20.48
N MET A 52 -2.24 -57.41 -21.50
CA MET A 52 -2.09 -58.03 -22.82
C MET A 52 -0.67 -57.73 -23.29
N GLY A 53 0.19 -58.74 -23.36
CA GLY A 53 1.50 -58.62 -24.00
C GLY A 53 1.31 -58.04 -25.41
N ALA A 54 2.25 -57.23 -25.88
CA ALA A 54 2.15 -56.58 -27.17
C ALA A 54 1.83 -57.62 -28.26
N THR A 55 0.61 -57.61 -28.78
CA THR A 55 0.24 -58.45 -29.92
C THR A 55 0.91 -57.88 -31.17
N PRO A 56 1.00 -58.64 -32.28
CA PRO A 56 1.51 -58.10 -33.55
C PRO A 56 0.74 -56.87 -34.07
N LEU A 57 -0.43 -56.56 -33.49
CA LEU A 57 -1.24 -55.39 -33.80
C LEU A 57 -0.80 -54.13 -33.02
N VAL A 58 0.01 -54.29 -31.97
CA VAL A 58 0.57 -53.19 -31.18
C VAL A 58 1.80 -52.64 -31.89
N HIS A 59 1.75 -51.37 -32.28
CA HIS A 59 2.89 -50.64 -32.80
C HIS A 59 3.30 -49.57 -31.78
N SER A 60 4.60 -49.41 -31.57
CA SER A 60 5.11 -48.30 -30.78
C SER A 60 4.66 -46.98 -31.41
N LEU A 61 3.97 -46.15 -30.64
CA LEU A 61 3.68 -44.78 -31.05
C LEU A 61 5.02 -44.06 -31.23
N ARG A 62 5.28 -43.54 -32.44
CA ARG A 62 6.50 -42.75 -32.70
C ARG A 62 6.58 -41.50 -31.83
N SER A 63 5.42 -41.00 -31.37
CA SER A 63 5.31 -39.91 -30.41
C SER A 63 3.96 -39.98 -29.69
N THR A 64 3.93 -39.43 -28.47
CA THR A 64 2.69 -39.24 -27.72
C THR A 64 1.78 -38.25 -28.48
N PRO A 65 0.48 -38.56 -28.66
CA PRO A 65 -0.47 -37.62 -29.27
C PRO A 65 -0.47 -36.29 -28.53
N GLU A 66 -0.24 -35.22 -29.25
CA GLU A 66 -0.14 -33.91 -28.64
C GLU A 66 -1.52 -33.29 -28.40
N ARG A 67 -1.73 -32.72 -27.20
CA ARG A 67 -2.96 -31.99 -26.89
C ARG A 67 -3.09 -30.76 -27.80
N PRO A 68 -4.29 -30.52 -28.39
CA PRO A 68 -4.52 -29.38 -29.27
C PRO A 68 -4.45 -28.05 -28.50
N MET A 69 -4.81 -28.04 -27.22
CA MET A 69 -4.66 -26.89 -26.34
C MET A 69 -4.34 -27.31 -24.90
N VAL A 70 -3.76 -26.40 -24.12
CA VAL A 70 -3.54 -26.55 -22.68
C VAL A 70 -4.06 -25.32 -21.97
N GLN A 71 -4.99 -25.51 -21.04
CA GLN A 71 -5.49 -24.46 -20.16
C GLN A 71 -4.84 -24.61 -18.78
N LEU A 72 -4.34 -23.50 -18.23
CA LEU A 72 -3.70 -23.48 -16.93
C LEU A 72 -3.87 -22.10 -16.29
N VAL A 73 -3.68 -22.05 -14.97
CA VAL A 73 -3.64 -20.81 -14.20
C VAL A 73 -2.21 -20.60 -13.70
N ALA A 74 -1.66 -19.43 -13.96
CA ALA A 74 -0.36 -19.02 -13.41
C ALA A 74 -0.56 -17.88 -12.41
N THR A 75 0.30 -17.81 -11.39
CA THR A 75 0.24 -16.76 -10.37
C THR A 75 1.52 -15.94 -10.39
N LEU A 76 1.40 -14.61 -10.39
CA LEU A 76 2.56 -13.72 -10.29
C LEU A 76 3.13 -13.73 -8.88
N GLY A 77 4.36 -14.23 -8.71
CA GLY A 77 5.04 -14.27 -7.42
C GLY A 77 5.59 -12.92 -6.98
N GLN A 78 5.81 -12.74 -5.67
CA GLN A 78 6.52 -11.57 -5.16
C GLN A 78 7.98 -11.57 -5.63
N GLY A 79 8.45 -10.47 -6.23
CA GLY A 79 9.81 -10.37 -6.81
C GLY A 79 9.98 -11.10 -8.14
N ASP A 80 8.91 -11.66 -8.69
CA ASP A 80 8.91 -12.27 -10.01
C ASP A 80 8.67 -11.21 -11.11
N SER A 81 9.08 -11.51 -12.34
CA SER A 81 8.75 -10.65 -13.48
C SER A 81 7.67 -11.29 -14.34
N PHE A 82 6.79 -10.45 -14.88
CA PHE A 82 5.68 -10.86 -15.75
C PHE A 82 6.12 -11.80 -16.88
N GLY A 83 7.20 -11.45 -17.59
CA GLY A 83 7.74 -12.29 -18.67
C GLY A 83 8.28 -13.64 -18.19
N ARG A 84 8.98 -13.68 -17.03
CA ARG A 84 9.48 -14.95 -16.46
C ARG A 84 8.33 -15.84 -16.00
N MET A 85 7.29 -15.27 -15.41
CA MET A 85 6.08 -15.99 -15.01
C MET A 85 5.45 -16.70 -16.22
N LEU A 86 5.27 -15.99 -17.34
CA LEU A 86 4.73 -16.58 -18.58
C LEU A 86 5.62 -17.68 -19.15
N GLN A 87 6.94 -17.47 -19.16
CA GLN A 87 7.89 -18.49 -19.63
C GLN A 87 7.84 -19.76 -18.78
N ARG A 88 7.77 -19.63 -17.44
CA ARG A 88 7.58 -20.79 -16.55
C ARG A 88 6.24 -21.48 -16.74
N ALA A 89 5.20 -20.73 -17.13
CA ALA A 89 3.91 -21.27 -17.51
C ALA A 89 3.92 -21.98 -18.88
N GLY A 90 5.03 -21.96 -19.61
CA GLY A 90 5.21 -22.66 -20.88
C GLY A 90 4.96 -21.80 -22.13
N VAL A 91 4.78 -20.49 -21.97
CA VAL A 91 4.67 -19.53 -23.08
C VAL A 91 6.03 -19.35 -23.75
N GLY A 92 6.07 -19.33 -25.08
CA GLY A 92 7.29 -19.09 -25.83
C GLY A 92 7.95 -17.75 -25.52
N GLY A 93 9.29 -17.70 -25.54
CA GLY A 93 10.03 -16.50 -25.13
C GLY A 93 9.72 -15.24 -25.94
N GLY A 94 9.46 -15.39 -27.25
CA GLY A 94 9.06 -14.28 -28.13
C GLY A 94 7.64 -13.78 -27.85
N ASP A 95 6.69 -14.68 -27.64
CA ASP A 95 5.33 -14.32 -27.21
C ASP A 95 5.39 -13.61 -25.84
N ALA A 96 6.12 -14.17 -24.88
CA ALA A 96 6.23 -13.62 -23.53
C ALA A 96 6.79 -12.19 -23.52
N SER A 97 7.79 -11.88 -24.35
CA SER A 97 8.33 -10.52 -24.46
C SER A 97 7.34 -9.57 -25.14
N GLN A 98 6.69 -9.99 -26.23
CA GLN A 98 5.68 -9.21 -26.93
C GLN A 98 4.49 -8.87 -26.02
N ILE A 99 3.97 -9.85 -25.28
CA ILE A 99 2.89 -9.68 -24.32
C ILE A 99 3.32 -8.71 -23.21
N ALA A 100 4.52 -8.86 -22.66
CA ALA A 100 5.03 -7.96 -21.63
C ALA A 100 5.08 -6.51 -22.13
N SER A 101 5.49 -6.27 -23.38
CA SER A 101 5.46 -4.94 -24.00
C SER A 101 4.04 -4.42 -24.19
N MET A 102 3.11 -5.24 -24.67
CA MET A 102 1.69 -4.86 -24.83
C MET A 102 1.04 -4.47 -23.50
N VAL A 103 1.28 -5.26 -22.44
CA VAL A 103 0.75 -4.99 -21.11
C VAL A 103 1.39 -3.73 -20.52
N THR A 104 2.69 -3.53 -20.69
CA THR A 104 3.40 -2.32 -20.20
C THR A 104 2.83 -1.04 -20.82
N ASN A 105 2.40 -1.08 -22.08
CA ASN A 105 1.73 0.04 -22.75
C ASN A 105 0.28 0.27 -22.26
N ALA A 106 -0.30 -0.71 -21.57
CA ALA A 106 -1.66 -0.63 -21.03
C ALA A 106 -1.70 -0.26 -19.55
N VAL A 107 -0.83 -0.86 -18.74
CA VAL A 107 -0.75 -0.70 -17.28
C VAL A 107 0.71 -0.83 -16.87
N SER A 108 1.14 -0.04 -15.88
CA SER A 108 2.46 -0.22 -15.28
C SER A 108 2.55 -1.60 -14.63
N LEU A 109 3.59 -2.39 -14.96
CA LEU A 109 3.75 -3.73 -14.40
C LEU A 109 3.82 -3.75 -12.87
N GLY A 110 4.20 -2.63 -12.24
CA GLY A 110 4.20 -2.47 -10.78
C GLY A 110 2.82 -2.27 -10.16
N GLU A 111 1.78 -1.97 -10.95
CA GLU A 111 0.39 -1.88 -10.50
C GLU A 111 -0.29 -3.26 -10.44
N ILE A 112 0.29 -4.29 -11.06
CA ILE A 112 -0.22 -5.66 -10.99
C ILE A 112 0.25 -6.27 -9.67
N GLU A 113 -0.68 -6.51 -8.75
CA GLU A 113 -0.36 -7.00 -7.42
C GLU A 113 0.25 -8.43 -7.47
N PRO A 114 1.31 -8.71 -6.70
CA PRO A 114 1.74 -10.08 -6.47
C PRO A 114 0.59 -10.93 -5.93
N GLY A 115 0.45 -12.15 -6.44
CA GLY A 115 -0.69 -13.02 -6.19
C GLY A 115 -1.78 -12.95 -7.27
N THR A 116 -1.69 -12.02 -8.22
CA THR A 116 -2.60 -11.98 -9.38
C THR A 116 -2.53 -13.29 -10.15
N GLN A 117 -3.71 -13.83 -10.47
CA GLN A 117 -3.88 -15.05 -11.25
C GLN A 117 -4.10 -14.72 -12.73
N PHE A 118 -3.54 -15.56 -13.58
CA PHE A 118 -3.54 -15.45 -15.03
C PHE A 118 -4.12 -16.71 -15.63
N ASP A 119 -5.25 -16.58 -16.31
CA ASP A 119 -5.85 -17.66 -17.08
C ASP A 119 -5.13 -17.73 -18.43
N ILE A 120 -4.41 -18.83 -18.65
CA ILE A 120 -3.55 -19.02 -19.82
C ILE A 120 -4.09 -20.19 -20.63
N THR A 121 -4.34 -19.95 -21.92
CA THR A 121 -4.61 -20.97 -22.92
C THR A 121 -3.46 -21.00 -23.91
N LEU A 122 -2.75 -22.13 -23.96
CA LEU A 122 -1.67 -22.39 -24.90
C LEU A 122 -2.20 -23.23 -26.06
N GLY A 123 -1.83 -22.85 -27.27
CA GLY A 123 -2.18 -23.58 -28.48
C GLY A 123 -1.36 -24.84 -28.69
N LYS A 124 -1.57 -25.47 -29.85
CA LYS A 124 -0.82 -26.65 -30.27
C LYS A 124 0.64 -26.27 -30.51
N ARG A 125 1.57 -27.10 -30.06
CA ARG A 125 3.00 -26.89 -30.30
C ARG A 125 3.30 -27.08 -31.80
N PRO A 126 4.11 -26.19 -32.42
CA PRO A 126 4.48 -26.35 -33.83
C PRO A 126 5.43 -27.53 -34.09
N GLY A 127 6.23 -27.95 -33.10
CA GLY A 127 7.12 -29.10 -33.19
C GLY A 127 7.66 -29.53 -31.82
N PRO A 128 8.24 -30.74 -31.67
CA PRO A 128 8.49 -31.37 -30.36
C PRO A 128 9.30 -30.53 -29.35
N GLU A 129 10.26 -29.73 -29.82
CA GLU A 129 11.14 -28.91 -28.99
C GLU A 129 10.75 -27.42 -28.94
N GLN A 130 9.69 -27.03 -29.64
CA GLN A 130 9.26 -25.63 -29.67
C GLN A 130 8.33 -25.33 -28.49
N ALA A 131 8.31 -24.08 -28.03
CA ALA A 131 7.32 -23.68 -27.03
C ALA A 131 5.91 -23.63 -27.66
N ARG A 132 4.87 -23.77 -26.83
CA ARG A 132 3.50 -23.57 -27.31
C ARG A 132 3.25 -22.07 -27.52
N PRO A 133 2.58 -21.68 -28.61
CA PRO A 133 2.13 -20.30 -28.76
C PRO A 133 1.05 -19.99 -27.72
N LEU A 134 0.97 -18.74 -27.29
CA LEU A 134 -0.18 -18.28 -26.53
C LEU A 134 -1.38 -18.10 -27.46
N ASP A 135 -2.52 -18.71 -27.11
CA ASP A 135 -3.80 -18.47 -27.78
C ASP A 135 -4.64 -17.42 -27.03
N LYS A 136 -4.70 -17.52 -25.69
CA LYS A 136 -5.45 -16.59 -24.83
C LYS A 136 -4.75 -16.39 -23.48
N LEU A 137 -4.74 -15.15 -23.01
CA LEU A 137 -4.32 -14.75 -21.68
C LEU A 137 -5.39 -13.79 -21.12
N ALA A 138 -5.92 -14.06 -19.94
CA ALA A 138 -6.84 -13.15 -19.27
C ALA A 138 -6.44 -13.00 -17.80
N PHE A 139 -6.50 -11.79 -17.28
CA PHE A 139 -6.19 -11.53 -15.87
C PHE A 139 -6.77 -10.19 -15.40
N ARG A 140 -6.88 -10.08 -14.07
CA ARG A 140 -7.26 -8.83 -13.41
C ARG A 140 -6.03 -7.93 -13.28
N ALA A 141 -5.91 -6.93 -14.14
CA ALA A 141 -4.74 -6.03 -14.11
C ALA A 141 -4.81 -5.04 -12.93
N ARG A 142 -6.01 -4.51 -12.65
CA ARG A 142 -6.28 -3.61 -11.52
C ARG A 142 -7.71 -3.81 -11.02
N PHE A 143 -8.06 -3.25 -9.87
CA PHE A 143 -9.43 -3.31 -9.34
C PHE A 143 -10.50 -2.73 -10.30
N ASP A 144 -10.14 -1.92 -11.28
CA ASP A 144 -11.05 -1.30 -12.26
C ASP A 144 -10.83 -1.81 -13.70
N LEU A 145 -9.98 -2.81 -13.93
CA LEU A 145 -9.56 -3.19 -15.27
C LEU A 145 -9.18 -4.68 -15.37
N ASP A 146 -9.87 -5.41 -16.25
CA ASP A 146 -9.37 -6.67 -16.79
C ASP A 146 -8.61 -6.42 -18.10
N LEU A 147 -7.60 -7.24 -18.32
CA LEU A 147 -6.90 -7.32 -19.60
C LEU A 147 -7.07 -8.73 -20.17
N ALA A 148 -7.41 -8.79 -21.45
CA ALA A 148 -7.41 -10.02 -22.22
C ALA A 148 -6.49 -9.85 -23.42
N ILE A 149 -5.71 -10.87 -23.73
CA ILE A 149 -4.86 -10.94 -24.91
C ILE A 149 -5.24 -12.22 -25.64
N GLU A 150 -5.65 -12.10 -26.89
CA GLU A 150 -6.08 -13.21 -27.72
C GLU A 150 -5.32 -13.22 -29.04
N ARG A 151 -4.97 -14.42 -29.52
CA ARG A 151 -4.39 -14.59 -30.84
C ARG A 151 -5.50 -14.66 -31.89
N LYS A 152 -5.55 -13.66 -32.77
CA LYS A 152 -6.49 -13.55 -33.90
C LYS A 152 -5.69 -13.46 -35.19
N ASP A 153 -5.98 -14.35 -36.15
CA ASP A 153 -5.27 -14.42 -37.44
C ASP A 153 -3.74 -14.47 -37.32
N GLY A 154 -3.24 -15.18 -36.30
CA GLY A 154 -1.82 -15.32 -36.01
C GLY A 154 -1.17 -14.15 -35.26
N ALA A 155 -1.87 -13.04 -35.04
CA ALA A 155 -1.38 -11.88 -34.30
C ALA A 155 -1.98 -11.81 -32.88
N LEU A 156 -1.20 -11.35 -31.90
CA LEU A 156 -1.68 -11.10 -30.54
C LEU A 156 -2.39 -9.73 -30.49
N VAL A 157 -3.62 -9.72 -29.98
CA VAL A 157 -4.44 -8.52 -29.83
C VAL A 157 -4.77 -8.34 -28.35
N LEU A 158 -4.49 -7.15 -27.81
CA LEU A 158 -4.83 -6.78 -26.43
C LEU A 158 -6.18 -6.06 -26.40
N GLU A 159 -7.07 -6.56 -25.55
CA GLU A 159 -8.38 -5.98 -25.25
C GLU A 159 -8.41 -5.47 -23.80
N ARG A 160 -8.93 -4.25 -23.63
CA ARG A 160 -9.12 -3.63 -22.32
C ARG A 160 -10.58 -3.71 -21.93
N GLN A 161 -10.87 -4.30 -20.78
CA GLN A 161 -12.22 -4.46 -20.28
C GLN A 161 -12.37 -3.67 -18.98
N PRO A 162 -12.79 -2.39 -19.06
CA PRO A 162 -12.96 -1.56 -17.87
C PRO A 162 -14.13 -2.08 -17.03
N ILE A 163 -13.96 -2.03 -15.71
CA ILE A 163 -14.96 -2.46 -14.73
C ILE A 163 -15.45 -1.23 -14.00
N ALA A 164 -16.76 -1.05 -13.95
CA ALA A 164 -17.35 0.02 -13.16
C ALA A 164 -17.01 -0.20 -11.67
N VAL A 165 -16.41 0.82 -11.06
CA VAL A 165 -16.02 0.82 -9.64
C VAL A 165 -16.69 1.98 -8.93
N ASP A 166 -17.42 1.67 -7.86
CA ASP A 166 -17.87 2.66 -6.89
C ASP A 166 -16.76 2.87 -5.85
N ALA A 167 -16.23 4.09 -5.78
CA ALA A 167 -15.18 4.50 -4.85
C ALA A 167 -15.71 5.38 -3.71
N THR A 168 -17.02 5.33 -3.43
CA THR A 168 -17.64 6.05 -2.31
C THR A 168 -16.99 5.62 -0.99
N PRO A 169 -16.40 6.54 -0.21
CA PRO A 169 -15.77 6.20 1.07
C PRO A 169 -16.75 5.53 2.03
N LEU A 170 -16.24 4.62 2.86
CA LEU A 170 -17.03 4.00 3.91
C LEU A 170 -16.90 4.80 5.20
N ARG A 171 -18.02 5.35 5.68
CA ARG A 171 -18.11 5.99 6.99
C ARG A 171 -18.71 5.04 8.02
N ILE A 172 -18.02 4.93 9.15
CA ILE A 172 -18.34 4.08 10.29
C ILE A 172 -18.36 4.95 11.53
N ARG A 173 -19.51 5.03 12.19
CA ARG A 173 -19.72 5.87 13.37
C ARG A 173 -20.34 5.05 14.49
N GLY A 174 -19.93 5.28 15.73
CA GLY A 174 -20.49 4.58 16.88
C GLY A 174 -20.07 5.20 18.21
N VAL A 175 -20.70 4.74 19.29
CA VAL A 175 -20.36 5.14 20.66
C VAL A 175 -19.25 4.21 21.18
N VAL A 176 -18.28 4.76 21.91
CA VAL A 176 -17.12 4.02 22.44
C VAL A 176 -17.53 2.91 23.42
N GLY A 177 -18.52 3.18 24.27
CA GLY A 177 -19.01 2.22 25.25
C GLY A 177 -17.97 1.86 26.33
N THR A 178 -18.38 1.00 27.26
CA THR A 178 -17.53 0.55 28.39
C THR A 178 -16.43 -0.43 27.97
N ALA A 179 -16.61 -1.08 26.81
CA ALA A 179 -15.64 -2.02 26.25
C ALA A 179 -14.43 -1.35 25.60
N GLY A 180 -14.45 -0.02 25.47
CA GLY A 180 -13.36 0.78 24.92
C GLY A 180 -13.39 0.91 23.39
N LEU A 181 -12.66 1.91 22.90
CA LEU A 181 -12.75 2.40 21.53
C LEU A 181 -12.44 1.32 20.48
N TYR A 182 -11.39 0.54 20.70
CA TYR A 182 -11.01 -0.53 19.78
C TYR A 182 -12.14 -1.56 19.59
N ARG A 183 -12.76 -2.01 20.68
CA ARG A 183 -13.81 -3.03 20.63
C ARG A 183 -15.08 -2.49 19.99
N ALA A 184 -15.44 -1.25 20.29
CA ALA A 184 -16.60 -0.61 19.68
C ALA A 184 -16.42 -0.36 18.18
N ALA A 185 -15.25 0.12 17.75
CA ALA A 185 -14.95 0.30 16.32
C ALA A 185 -15.00 -1.05 15.56
N ARG A 186 -14.45 -2.11 16.16
CA ARG A 186 -14.52 -3.47 15.59
C ARG A 186 -15.96 -3.98 15.50
N ALA A 187 -16.76 -3.78 16.55
CA ALA A 187 -18.18 -4.16 16.57
C ALA A 187 -19.00 -3.39 15.53
N ALA A 188 -18.63 -2.14 15.23
CA ALA A 188 -19.23 -1.33 14.17
C ALA A 188 -18.80 -1.72 12.75
N GLY A 189 -17.94 -2.74 12.59
CA GLY A 189 -17.50 -3.24 11.28
C GLY A 189 -16.26 -2.55 10.71
N ALA A 190 -15.50 -1.80 11.52
CA ALA A 190 -14.25 -1.21 11.06
C ALA A 190 -13.18 -2.30 10.81
N PRO A 191 -12.50 -2.29 9.65
CA PRO A 191 -11.38 -3.19 9.39
C PRO A 191 -10.23 -2.96 10.38
N LEU A 192 -9.52 -4.02 10.76
CA LEU A 192 -8.42 -3.96 11.74
C LEU A 192 -7.38 -2.88 11.40
N LYS A 193 -6.91 -2.87 10.14
CA LYS A 193 -5.94 -1.89 9.64
C LYS A 193 -6.42 -0.45 9.76
N ALA A 194 -7.72 -0.21 9.58
CA ALA A 194 -8.32 1.12 9.74
C ALA A 194 -8.36 1.54 11.21
N ILE A 195 -8.68 0.61 12.12
CA ILE A 195 -8.67 0.86 13.57
C ILE A 195 -7.26 1.22 14.04
N GLU A 196 -6.24 0.48 13.60
CA GLU A 196 -4.84 0.77 13.93
C GLU A 196 -4.41 2.17 13.47
N GLN A 197 -4.72 2.52 12.21
CA GLN A 197 -4.44 3.86 11.68
C GLN A 197 -5.19 4.95 12.45
N TYR A 198 -6.42 4.66 12.87
CA TYR A 198 -7.27 5.59 13.61
C TYR A 198 -6.73 5.86 15.00
N LEU A 199 -6.38 4.80 15.76
CA LEU A 199 -5.77 4.94 17.08
C LEU A 199 -4.44 5.69 17.01
N LYS A 200 -3.59 5.35 16.03
CA LYS A 200 -2.32 6.05 15.81
C LYS A 200 -2.51 7.54 15.53
N ALA A 201 -3.50 7.91 14.70
CA ALA A 201 -3.78 9.31 14.40
C ALA A 201 -4.28 10.08 15.64
N LEU A 202 -5.08 9.44 16.50
CA LEU A 202 -5.59 10.06 17.72
C LEU A 202 -4.51 10.24 18.80
N ASP A 203 -3.60 9.28 18.95
CA ASP A 203 -2.57 9.26 20.01
C ASP A 203 -1.62 10.47 19.95
N GLU A 204 -1.45 11.08 18.77
CA GLU A 204 -0.67 12.32 18.61
C GLU A 204 -1.33 13.56 19.27
N HIS A 205 -2.63 13.49 19.55
CA HIS A 205 -3.43 14.63 20.00
C HIS A 205 -4.12 14.42 21.35
N VAL A 206 -4.42 13.17 21.73
CA VAL A 206 -5.19 12.83 22.94
C VAL A 206 -4.68 11.53 23.55
N SER A 207 -4.75 11.41 24.88
CA SER A 207 -4.41 10.15 25.55
C SER A 207 -5.55 9.14 25.36
N LEU A 208 -5.28 8.03 24.68
CA LEU A 208 -6.29 6.99 24.42
C LEU A 208 -6.87 6.34 25.69
N GLU A 209 -6.13 6.39 26.80
CA GLU A 209 -6.53 5.79 28.08
C GLU A 209 -7.37 6.73 28.94
N SER A 210 -7.01 8.02 29.01
CA SER A 210 -7.60 8.95 29.97
C SER A 210 -8.52 9.99 29.33
N ASP A 211 -8.36 10.27 28.03
CA ASP A 211 -9.13 11.33 27.37
C ASP A 211 -10.43 10.87 26.71
N ILE A 212 -10.64 9.56 26.57
CA ILE A 212 -11.77 8.95 25.86
C ILE A 212 -12.73 8.30 26.87
N GLY A 213 -13.94 8.83 26.95
CA GLY A 213 -15.02 8.31 27.79
C GLY A 213 -15.92 7.31 27.06
N ALA A 214 -16.66 6.50 27.83
CA ALA A 214 -17.62 5.53 27.29
C ALA A 214 -18.78 6.17 26.50
N GLN A 215 -19.09 7.45 26.73
CA GLN A 215 -20.14 8.19 26.03
C GLN A 215 -19.62 8.93 24.79
N ASP A 216 -18.32 8.87 24.52
CA ASP A 216 -17.74 9.54 23.37
C ASP A 216 -18.14 8.82 22.07
N THR A 217 -18.21 9.58 20.98
CA THR A 217 -18.58 9.06 19.67
C THR A 217 -17.38 9.12 18.73
N PHE A 218 -17.03 7.99 18.13
CA PHE A 218 -16.01 7.90 17.11
C PHE A 218 -16.62 7.97 15.71
N ASP A 219 -15.89 8.52 14.75
CA ASP A 219 -16.28 8.67 13.36
C ASP A 219 -15.07 8.38 12.45
N ILE A 220 -15.11 7.25 11.77
CA ILE A 220 -14.04 6.70 10.94
C ILE A 220 -14.50 6.76 9.50
N VAL A 221 -13.76 7.41 8.62
CA VAL A 221 -13.99 7.35 7.17
C VAL A 221 -12.78 6.74 6.50
N ILE A 222 -12.98 5.65 5.77
CA ILE A 222 -11.91 4.95 5.05
C ILE A 222 -12.18 4.94 3.54
N ALA A 223 -11.10 4.84 2.77
CA ALA A 223 -11.22 4.55 1.35
C ALA A 223 -11.90 3.20 1.18
N TYR A 224 -12.85 3.12 0.26
CA TYR A 224 -13.58 1.89 -0.01
C TYR A 224 -13.84 1.82 -1.51
N LYS A 225 -13.65 0.64 -2.08
CA LYS A 225 -13.93 0.37 -3.49
C LYS A 225 -14.81 -0.85 -3.60
N ARG A 226 -15.78 -0.78 -4.51
CA ARG A 226 -16.64 -1.89 -4.89
C ARG A 226 -16.65 -2.02 -6.40
N SER A 227 -16.37 -3.21 -6.92
CA SER A 227 -16.43 -3.47 -8.35
C SER A 227 -17.83 -3.93 -8.75
N ALA A 228 -18.20 -3.73 -10.02
CA ALA A 228 -19.42 -4.28 -10.60
C ALA A 228 -19.48 -5.82 -10.56
N LYS A 229 -18.32 -6.49 -10.40
CA LYS A 229 -18.19 -7.93 -10.17
C LYS A 229 -18.51 -8.36 -8.74
N GLY A 230 -18.76 -7.40 -7.84
CA GLY A 230 -19.14 -7.66 -6.45
C GLY A 230 -17.97 -7.70 -5.46
N GLU A 231 -16.74 -7.53 -5.94
CA GLU A 231 -15.55 -7.46 -5.06
C GLU A 231 -15.58 -6.17 -4.24
N ARG A 232 -14.99 -6.23 -3.05
CA ARG A 232 -14.95 -5.13 -2.09
C ARG A 232 -13.54 -4.99 -1.56
N GLN A 233 -13.02 -3.76 -1.53
CA GLN A 233 -11.69 -3.47 -1.03
C GLN A 233 -11.75 -2.28 -0.08
N ALA A 234 -11.43 -2.54 1.19
CA ALA A 234 -11.18 -1.49 2.17
C ALA A 234 -9.74 -0.98 2.03
N GLY A 235 -9.58 0.33 1.99
CA GLY A 235 -8.32 1.02 1.87
C GLY A 235 -7.92 1.77 3.13
N GLU A 236 -7.16 2.84 2.94
CA GLU A 236 -6.58 3.65 4.02
C GLU A 236 -7.61 4.54 4.73
N LEU A 237 -7.32 4.89 5.97
CA LEU A 237 -8.05 5.88 6.74
C LEU A 237 -7.91 7.27 6.09
N LEU A 238 -9.05 7.91 5.82
CA LEU A 238 -9.14 9.24 5.23
C LEU A 238 -9.45 10.31 6.28
N TYR A 239 -10.30 9.99 7.25
CA TYR A 239 -10.71 10.92 8.30
C TYR A 239 -10.92 10.19 9.64
N ALA A 240 -10.47 10.83 10.71
CA ALA A 240 -10.64 10.40 12.09
C ALA A 240 -11.30 11.51 12.91
N GLY A 241 -12.53 11.26 13.35
CA GLY A 241 -13.32 12.15 14.19
C GLY A 241 -13.59 11.56 15.57
N LEU A 242 -13.43 12.37 16.61
CA LEU A 242 -13.79 11.99 17.98
C LEU A 242 -14.57 13.13 18.64
N GLU A 243 -15.84 12.86 18.95
CA GLU A 243 -16.72 13.74 19.69
C GLU A 243 -16.69 13.36 21.17
N ARG A 244 -16.31 14.31 22.01
CA ARG A 244 -16.06 14.09 23.44
C ARG A 244 -16.96 14.97 24.27
N GLY A 245 -17.73 14.39 25.19
CA GLY A 245 -18.68 15.14 26.02
C GLY A 245 -18.00 16.28 26.80
N GLY A 246 -18.32 17.53 26.50
CA GLY A 246 -17.74 18.71 27.18
C GLY A 246 -16.28 19.04 26.84
N LYS A 247 -15.62 18.28 25.95
CA LYS A 247 -14.27 18.56 25.46
C LYS A 247 -14.31 19.00 23.99
N PRO A 248 -13.26 19.70 23.47
CA PRO A 248 -13.17 20.02 22.05
C PRO A 248 -13.23 18.76 21.18
N ARG A 249 -14.06 18.79 20.14
CA ARG A 249 -14.12 17.73 19.12
C ARG A 249 -12.76 17.64 18.41
N LEU A 250 -12.28 16.43 18.19
CA LEU A 250 -11.08 16.18 17.42
C LEU A 250 -11.48 15.76 16.00
N GLN A 251 -10.89 16.40 14.99
CA GLN A 251 -11.20 16.16 13.59
C GLN A 251 -9.89 16.15 12.82
N LEU A 252 -9.44 14.97 12.42
CA LEU A 252 -8.19 14.75 11.72
C LEU A 252 -8.49 14.31 10.29
N LEU A 253 -7.89 14.99 9.33
CA LEU A 253 -8.00 14.63 7.91
C LEU A 253 -6.62 14.23 7.39
N ARG A 254 -6.57 13.12 6.65
CA ARG A 254 -5.36 12.72 5.93
C ARG A 254 -5.11 13.66 4.75
N TRP A 255 -3.95 14.32 4.73
CA TRP A 255 -3.61 15.35 3.75
C TRP A 255 -2.14 15.30 3.33
N GLY A 256 -1.85 15.90 2.18
CA GLY A 256 -0.50 15.97 1.61
C GLY A 256 -0.05 14.68 0.91
N LYS A 257 1.10 14.75 0.22
CA LYS A 257 1.69 13.60 -0.49
C LYS A 257 2.16 12.50 0.45
N ASP A 258 2.58 12.89 1.64
CA ASP A 258 3.07 11.97 2.68
C ASP A 258 1.90 11.33 3.48
N GLY A 259 0.65 11.79 3.23
CA GLY A 259 -0.54 11.24 3.88
C GLY A 259 -0.55 11.42 5.40
N GLN A 260 -0.08 12.57 5.89
CA GLN A 260 -0.09 12.93 7.31
C GLN A 260 -1.49 13.36 7.77
N PHE A 261 -1.78 13.21 9.05
CA PHE A 261 -3.04 13.67 9.63
C PHE A 261 -2.91 15.10 10.13
N PHE A 262 -3.86 15.94 9.74
CA PHE A 262 -3.92 17.33 10.19
C PHE A 262 -5.24 17.59 10.91
N GLU A 263 -5.14 18.25 12.05
CA GLU A 263 -6.30 18.66 12.82
C GLU A 263 -7.00 19.86 12.15
N ALA A 264 -8.29 19.72 11.86
CA ALA A 264 -9.11 20.74 11.21
C ALA A 264 -9.11 22.08 11.95
N SER A 265 -8.95 22.03 13.27
CA SER A 265 -8.85 23.22 14.11
C SER A 265 -7.47 23.91 13.95
N GLY A 266 -6.40 23.14 13.74
CA GLY A 266 -5.01 23.61 13.65
C GLY A 266 -4.56 24.01 12.23
N VAL A 267 -5.21 23.52 11.18
CA VAL A 267 -4.91 23.91 9.80
C VAL A 267 -5.22 25.39 9.59
N GLY A 268 -4.18 26.18 9.31
CA GLY A 268 -4.31 27.63 9.12
C GLY A 268 -4.05 28.48 10.36
N ARG A 269 -3.84 27.90 11.55
CA ARG A 269 -3.45 28.70 12.73
C ARG A 269 -1.98 29.08 12.64
N GLN A 270 -1.71 30.38 12.61
CA GLN A 270 -0.40 30.92 12.97
C GLN A 270 -0.22 30.77 14.49
N THR A 271 0.56 29.78 14.93
CA THR A 271 0.92 29.70 16.35
C THR A 271 2.17 30.53 16.59
N SER A 272 2.07 31.57 17.40
CA SER A 272 3.23 32.28 17.94
C SER A 272 3.77 31.47 19.13
N ARG A 273 4.88 30.76 18.96
CA ARG A 273 5.56 30.09 20.09
C ARG A 273 6.92 30.73 20.30
N TYR A 274 7.36 30.75 21.55
CA TYR A 274 8.75 31.01 21.87
C TYR A 274 9.55 29.77 21.46
N PHE A 275 10.43 29.90 20.46
CA PHE A 275 11.18 28.78 19.93
C PHE A 275 12.61 28.82 20.49
N GLN A 276 12.96 27.86 21.33
CA GLN A 276 14.31 27.75 21.86
C GLN A 276 15.21 27.04 20.83
N PRO A 277 16.30 27.67 20.36
CA PRO A 277 17.12 27.13 19.27
C PRO A 277 18.01 25.94 19.65
N VAL A 278 18.15 25.65 20.96
CA VAL A 278 18.94 24.53 21.47
C VAL A 278 18.36 24.06 22.81
N VAL A 279 18.40 22.75 23.07
CA VAL A 279 18.06 22.20 24.38
C VAL A 279 19.18 22.55 25.36
N GLY A 280 18.95 23.55 26.21
CA GLY A 280 19.95 24.06 27.15
C GLY A 280 19.38 25.09 28.12
N ARG A 281 20.19 25.53 29.08
CA ARG A 281 19.80 26.56 30.06
C ARG A 281 20.22 27.93 29.55
N MET A 282 19.33 28.92 29.58
CA MET A 282 19.71 30.31 29.33
C MET A 282 20.71 30.77 30.40
N SER A 283 21.93 31.09 29.98
CA SER A 283 23.03 31.53 30.86
C SER A 283 23.17 33.04 30.88
N SER A 284 22.83 33.73 29.79
CA SER A 284 22.92 35.19 29.71
C SER A 284 21.81 35.80 28.85
N ARG A 285 21.30 36.95 29.26
CA ARG A 285 20.26 37.72 28.55
C ARG A 285 20.85 38.83 27.69
N PHE A 286 20.05 39.34 26.77
CA PHE A 286 20.35 40.55 26.00
C PHE A 286 20.46 41.78 26.90
N GLY A 287 21.39 42.69 26.60
CA GLY A 287 21.53 43.98 27.32
C GLY A 287 22.93 44.29 27.84
N MET A 288 23.08 45.45 28.50
CA MET A 288 24.35 45.93 29.03
C MET A 288 24.80 45.12 30.24
N ARG A 289 25.93 44.42 30.13
CA ARG A 289 26.51 43.61 31.23
C ARG A 289 28.03 43.72 31.29
N ARG A 290 28.63 43.35 32.42
CA ARG A 290 30.10 43.24 32.52
C ARG A 290 30.57 42.06 31.65
N HIS A 291 31.51 42.32 30.75
CA HIS A 291 32.02 41.31 29.82
C HIS A 291 32.99 40.36 30.53
N PRO A 292 32.75 39.05 30.56
CA PRO A 292 33.52 38.11 31.40
C PRO A 292 34.98 37.99 30.99
N ILE A 293 35.32 38.27 29.72
CA ILE A 293 36.70 38.21 29.21
C ILE A 293 37.38 39.60 29.24
N LEU A 294 36.63 40.69 29.06
CA LEU A 294 37.21 42.02 28.79
C LEU A 294 37.11 42.95 30.02
N GLY A 295 36.39 42.57 31.07
CA GLY A 295 36.37 43.26 32.36
C GLY A 295 35.46 44.50 32.46
N TYR A 296 35.12 45.17 31.34
CA TYR A 296 34.25 46.36 31.30
C TYR A 296 32.80 46.07 30.89
N ARG A 297 31.88 47.04 31.06
CA ARG A 297 30.46 46.92 30.67
C ARG A 297 30.32 46.99 29.14
N ARG A 298 29.80 45.92 28.52
CA ARG A 298 29.57 45.81 27.08
C ARG A 298 28.14 45.37 26.79
N MET A 299 27.60 45.84 25.67
CA MET A 299 26.30 45.40 25.18
C MET A 299 26.36 43.94 24.73
N HIS A 300 25.60 43.08 25.38
CA HIS A 300 25.38 41.72 24.92
C HIS A 300 24.24 41.71 23.91
N SER A 301 24.57 41.50 22.64
CA SER A 301 23.63 41.70 21.53
C SER A 301 22.82 40.44 21.17
N GLY A 302 22.70 39.50 22.11
CA GLY A 302 21.99 38.24 21.95
C GLY A 302 21.67 37.60 23.29
N VAL A 303 21.23 36.35 23.27
CA VAL A 303 20.96 35.50 24.42
C VAL A 303 21.90 34.29 24.35
N ASP A 304 22.52 33.94 25.48
CA ASP A 304 23.41 32.79 25.57
C ASP A 304 22.66 31.60 26.17
N TYR A 305 22.76 30.44 25.52
CA TYR A 305 22.27 29.17 26.03
C TYR A 305 23.45 28.24 26.30
N ALA A 306 23.69 27.95 27.58
CA ALA A 306 24.63 26.91 27.98
C ALA A 306 24.05 25.54 27.62
N ALA A 307 24.78 24.80 26.80
CA ALA A 307 24.42 23.48 26.31
C ALA A 307 25.70 22.67 26.08
N SER A 308 25.58 21.35 26.13
CA SER A 308 26.73 20.46 25.93
C SER A 308 27.36 20.66 24.55
N TYR A 309 28.68 20.46 24.46
CA TYR A 309 29.37 20.48 23.17
C TYR A 309 28.74 19.43 22.24
N GLY A 310 28.44 19.82 21.01
CA GLY A 310 27.77 18.95 20.02
C GLY A 310 26.25 18.91 20.12
N SER A 311 25.60 19.61 21.06
CA SER A 311 24.12 19.69 21.08
C SER A 311 23.58 20.29 19.78
N ALA A 312 22.51 19.71 19.24
CA ALA A 312 21.91 20.17 17.99
C ALA A 312 21.32 21.59 18.13
N ILE A 313 21.65 22.45 17.17
CA ILE A 313 21.10 23.80 17.02
C ILE A 313 20.10 23.76 15.88
N VAL A 314 18.89 24.28 16.12
CA VAL A 314 17.79 24.26 15.16
C VAL A 314 17.35 25.66 14.73
N ALA A 315 16.86 25.79 13.50
CA ALA A 315 16.29 27.04 12.99
C ALA A 315 14.99 27.40 13.75
N VAL A 316 14.84 28.67 14.15
CA VAL A 316 13.70 29.11 14.99
C VAL A 316 12.43 29.41 14.20
N SER A 317 12.58 29.60 12.88
CA SER A 317 11.50 29.82 11.93
C SER A 317 11.99 29.43 10.54
N ASP A 318 11.07 29.29 9.59
CA ASP A 318 11.40 29.06 8.20
C ASP A 318 12.22 30.25 7.65
N GLY A 319 13.13 30.01 6.72
CA GLY A 319 13.94 31.10 6.17
C GLY A 319 14.99 30.65 5.17
N ILE A 320 15.81 31.60 4.75
CA ILE A 320 16.94 31.38 3.85
C ILE A 320 18.22 31.70 4.62
N VAL A 321 19.19 30.79 4.58
CA VAL A 321 20.51 31.01 5.16
C VAL A 321 21.23 32.10 4.35
N THR A 322 21.40 33.28 4.93
CA THR A 322 22.09 34.41 4.30
C THR A 322 23.59 34.39 4.55
N TYR A 323 24.05 33.68 5.58
CA TYR A 323 25.47 33.49 5.86
C TYR A 323 25.71 32.14 6.54
N SER A 324 26.79 31.45 6.15
CA SER A 324 27.29 30.24 6.81
C SER A 324 28.82 30.22 6.70
N GLY A 325 29.53 30.26 7.84
CA GLY A 325 31.00 30.28 7.83
C GLY A 325 31.65 30.82 9.11
N ARG A 326 32.93 31.20 9.03
CA ARG A 326 33.68 31.81 10.14
C ARG A 326 33.45 33.33 10.18
N HIS A 327 32.88 33.84 11.27
CA HIS A 327 32.49 35.23 11.43
C HIS A 327 33.19 35.89 12.64
N GLY A 328 34.52 36.01 12.58
CA GLY A 328 35.32 36.70 13.60
C GLY A 328 35.05 36.21 15.04
N GLY A 329 34.64 37.12 15.92
CA GLY A 329 34.35 36.84 17.32
C GLY A 329 33.20 35.84 17.56
N HIS A 330 32.29 35.69 16.60
CA HIS A 330 31.23 34.68 16.66
C HIS A 330 31.72 33.26 16.39
N GLY A 331 32.96 33.07 15.93
CA GLY A 331 33.46 31.75 15.55
C GLY A 331 32.74 31.22 14.32
N LYS A 332 32.32 29.95 14.34
CA LYS A 332 31.44 29.39 13.30
C LYS A 332 30.01 29.90 13.51
N TYR A 333 29.45 30.48 12.45
CA TYR A 333 28.24 31.29 12.51
C TYR A 333 27.31 30.99 11.34
N VAL A 334 26.00 30.99 11.63
CA VAL A 334 24.92 30.93 10.64
C VAL A 334 23.98 32.11 10.85
N ARG A 335 23.59 32.79 9.76
CA ARG A 335 22.52 33.81 9.75
C ARG A 335 21.39 33.37 8.85
N ILE A 336 20.16 33.52 9.31
CA ILE A 336 18.94 33.14 8.59
C ILE A 336 18.03 34.35 8.49
N GLU A 337 17.53 34.64 7.28
CA GLU A 337 16.49 35.63 7.04
C GLU A 337 15.13 34.92 6.96
N HIS A 338 14.18 35.36 7.79
CA HIS A 338 12.85 34.75 7.93
C HIS A 338 11.75 35.51 7.16
N GLY A 339 12.08 36.66 6.57
CA GLY A 339 11.12 37.54 5.90
C GLY A 339 10.43 38.50 6.86
N GLY A 340 9.71 39.50 6.31
CA GLY A 340 9.11 40.57 7.10
C GLY A 340 10.14 41.46 7.82
N GLY A 341 11.39 41.45 7.34
CA GLY A 341 12.52 42.13 7.96
C GLY A 341 12.98 41.48 9.27
N LEU A 342 12.69 40.21 9.53
CA LEU A 342 13.22 39.49 10.69
C LEU A 342 14.32 38.51 10.27
N GLY A 343 15.40 38.48 11.04
CA GLY A 343 16.48 37.51 10.89
C GLY A 343 16.96 36.95 12.22
N SER A 344 17.69 35.84 12.18
CA SER A 344 18.32 35.23 13.35
C SER A 344 19.76 34.85 13.08
N GLY A 345 20.58 34.86 14.13
CA GLY A 345 21.99 34.56 14.11
C GLY A 345 22.38 33.53 15.17
N TYR A 346 23.26 32.61 14.80
CA TYR A 346 23.65 31.46 15.62
C TYR A 346 25.17 31.33 15.63
N ALA A 347 25.80 31.51 16.79
CA ALA A 347 27.26 31.61 16.93
C ALA A 347 27.88 30.51 17.80
N HIS A 348 29.22 30.51 17.82
CA HIS A 348 30.10 29.63 18.59
C HIS A 348 29.97 28.14 18.24
N MET A 349 29.48 27.81 17.04
CA MET A 349 29.24 26.42 16.65
C MET A 349 30.53 25.59 16.60
N SER A 350 30.41 24.29 16.88
CA SER A 350 31.48 23.30 16.65
C SER A 350 31.54 22.89 15.19
N SER A 351 30.39 22.68 14.57
CA SER A 351 30.20 22.39 13.14
C SER A 351 28.91 23.01 12.63
N ILE A 352 28.90 23.33 11.34
CA ILE A 352 27.75 23.89 10.62
C ILE A 352 27.19 22.80 9.70
N ALA A 353 25.87 22.64 9.66
CA ALA A 353 25.19 21.61 8.87
C ALA A 353 24.49 22.16 7.61
N VAL A 354 24.53 23.48 7.38
CA VAL A 354 23.87 24.16 6.26
C VAL A 354 24.80 25.16 5.56
N SER A 355 24.51 25.46 4.29
CA SER A 355 25.28 26.39 3.46
C SER A 355 24.49 27.68 3.21
N ALA A 356 25.19 28.76 2.80
CA ALA A 356 24.51 29.97 2.33
C ALA A 356 23.62 29.65 1.12
N GLY A 357 22.43 30.25 1.08
CA GLY A 357 21.39 29.97 0.07
C GLY A 357 20.47 28.79 0.40
N THR A 358 20.76 27.99 1.43
CA THR A 358 19.89 26.89 1.84
C THR A 358 18.57 27.42 2.42
N HIS A 359 17.44 26.90 1.92
CA HIS A 359 16.15 27.07 2.56
C HIS A 359 16.05 26.13 3.76
N VAL A 360 15.67 26.67 4.92
CA VAL A 360 15.52 25.92 6.16
C VAL A 360 14.08 26.03 6.68
N ARG A 361 13.62 24.96 7.33
CA ARG A 361 12.33 24.95 8.04
C ARG A 361 12.54 25.14 9.55
N ALA A 362 11.55 25.68 10.24
CA ALA A 362 11.54 25.72 11.70
C ALA A 362 11.79 24.32 12.29
N GLY A 363 12.71 24.21 13.25
CA GLY A 363 13.13 22.94 13.85
C GLY A 363 14.17 22.15 13.06
N GLN A 364 14.52 22.54 11.83
CA GLN A 364 15.60 21.90 11.08
C GLN A 364 16.95 22.14 11.76
N VAL A 365 17.77 21.10 11.89
CA VAL A 365 19.14 21.21 12.42
C VAL A 365 20.01 22.00 11.44
N ILE A 366 20.66 23.04 11.95
CA ILE A 366 21.52 23.95 11.18
C ILE A 366 22.99 23.89 11.59
N GLY A 367 23.29 23.27 12.73
CA GLY A 367 24.64 23.12 13.24
C GLY A 367 24.64 22.56 14.65
N TYR A 368 25.80 22.58 15.28
CA TYR A 368 25.99 21.98 16.60
C TYR A 368 26.75 22.93 17.54
N VAL A 369 26.39 22.91 18.81
CA VAL A 369 27.00 23.75 19.85
C VAL A 369 28.49 23.48 19.94
N GLY A 370 29.26 24.53 20.13
CA GLY A 370 30.69 24.44 20.37
C GLY A 370 31.16 25.57 21.26
N SER A 371 32.43 25.94 21.10
CA SER A 371 33.04 27.07 21.81
C SER A 371 34.05 27.77 20.89
N THR A 372 33.71 27.93 19.61
CA THR A 372 34.59 28.60 18.63
C THR A 372 34.47 30.13 18.72
N GLY A 373 35.51 30.86 18.33
CA GLY A 373 35.53 32.32 18.44
C GLY A 373 35.78 32.81 19.87
N LEU A 374 35.21 33.96 20.24
CA LEU A 374 35.35 34.55 21.58
C LEU A 374 34.33 33.92 22.54
N SER A 375 34.63 32.72 23.03
CA SER A 375 33.78 31.94 23.93
C SER A 375 34.58 31.41 25.12
N THR A 376 34.00 31.46 26.32
CA THR A 376 34.62 30.92 27.55
C THR A 376 34.31 29.43 27.79
N GLY A 377 33.35 28.86 27.07
CA GLY A 377 32.95 27.46 27.20
C GLY A 377 31.77 27.11 26.30
N PRO A 378 31.35 25.83 26.23
CA PRO A 378 30.30 25.40 25.32
C PRO A 378 28.95 26.11 25.54
N HIS A 379 28.53 26.90 24.55
CA HIS A 379 27.23 27.59 24.54
C HIS A 379 26.82 28.01 23.13
N LEU A 380 25.54 28.30 22.94
CA LEU A 380 25.02 28.99 21.77
C LEU A 380 24.80 30.46 22.10
N HIS A 381 25.43 31.35 21.35
CA HIS A 381 25.05 32.76 21.33
C HIS A 381 24.04 32.99 20.21
N PHE A 382 22.81 33.35 20.60
CA PHE A 382 21.66 33.51 19.71
C PHE A 382 21.25 34.98 19.59
N GLU A 383 21.20 35.47 18.35
CA GLU A 383 20.87 36.86 18.04
C GLU A 383 19.59 36.93 17.20
N VAL A 384 18.81 37.99 17.38
CA VAL A 384 17.64 38.29 16.55
C VAL A 384 17.77 39.69 15.98
N TYR A 385 17.38 39.83 14.72
CA TYR A 385 17.52 41.03 13.92
C TYR A 385 16.15 41.50 13.46
N ARG A 386 15.92 42.81 13.50
CA ARG A 386 14.85 43.46 12.74
C ARG A 386 15.49 44.46 11.78
N GLY A 387 15.35 44.21 10.48
CA GLY A 387 16.18 44.80 9.45
C GLY A 387 17.64 44.43 9.72
N ASN A 388 18.48 45.45 9.94
CA ASN A 388 19.89 45.25 10.28
C ASN A 388 20.23 45.56 11.74
N THR A 389 19.22 45.76 12.60
CA THR A 389 19.40 46.11 14.01
C THR A 389 19.16 44.89 14.90
N LYS A 390 20.08 44.62 15.83
CA LYS A 390 19.93 43.56 16.83
C LYS A 390 18.92 43.97 17.89
N ILE A 391 17.99 43.08 18.20
CA ILE A 391 16.94 43.29 19.19
C ILE A 391 16.94 42.14 20.20
N ASP A 392 16.29 42.36 21.34
CA ASP A 392 16.19 41.32 22.38
C ASP A 392 15.44 40.08 21.82
N PRO A 393 16.10 38.91 21.71
CA PRO A 393 15.45 37.68 21.27
C PRO A 393 14.22 37.30 22.10
N LEU A 394 14.18 37.68 23.39
CA LEU A 394 13.06 37.37 24.29
C LEU A 394 11.81 38.22 24.01
N SER A 395 11.97 39.33 23.29
CA SER A 395 10.87 40.22 22.90
C SER A 395 10.18 39.78 21.59
N VAL A 396 10.76 38.81 20.87
CA VAL A 396 10.28 38.38 19.55
C VAL A 396 9.62 37.02 19.65
N ARG A 397 8.39 36.94 19.13
CA ARG A 397 7.72 35.66 18.91
C ARG A 397 7.84 35.31 17.43
N PHE A 398 8.48 34.17 17.14
CA PHE A 398 8.51 33.64 15.79
C PHE A 398 7.14 33.08 15.44
N MET A 399 6.56 33.55 14.35
CA MET A 399 5.33 32.98 13.81
C MET A 399 5.70 31.72 13.04
N SER A 400 5.18 30.56 13.48
CA SER A 400 5.17 29.39 12.62
C SER A 400 4.03 29.58 11.62
N ARG A 401 4.36 29.64 10.32
CA ARG A 401 3.33 29.69 9.28
C ARG A 401 2.56 28.37 9.30
N PRO A 402 1.22 28.40 9.15
CA PRO A 402 0.47 27.17 9.00
C PRO A 402 1.03 26.38 7.80
N GLN A 403 1.14 25.07 7.97
CA GLN A 403 1.71 24.13 7.01
C GLN A 403 0.98 24.07 5.65
N VAL A 404 -0.05 24.90 5.44
CA VAL A 404 -1.03 24.79 4.35
C VAL A 404 -1.32 26.18 3.76
N SER A 405 -1.11 26.35 2.46
CA SER A 405 -1.36 27.63 1.75
C SER A 405 -2.86 27.99 1.67
N GLY A 406 -3.22 29.25 1.38
CA GLY A 406 -4.62 29.69 1.32
C GLY A 406 -5.55 28.83 0.42
N PRO A 407 -5.16 28.55 -0.85
CA PRO A 407 -5.91 27.65 -1.73
C PRO A 407 -5.97 26.20 -1.20
N GLU A 408 -4.89 25.74 -0.60
CA GLU A 408 -4.79 24.39 -0.05
C GLU A 408 -5.67 24.22 1.21
N LEU A 409 -5.82 25.28 2.01
CA LEU A 409 -6.72 25.32 3.15
C LEU A 409 -8.19 25.30 2.71
N ALA A 410 -8.53 25.95 1.60
CA ALA A 410 -9.86 25.85 1.01
C ALA A 410 -10.14 24.42 0.52
N ALA A 411 -9.18 23.79 -0.15
CA ALA A 411 -9.29 22.40 -0.59
C ALA A 411 -9.39 21.43 0.60
N PHE A 412 -8.62 21.67 1.67
CA PHE A 412 -8.68 20.90 2.92
C PHE A 412 -10.08 20.98 3.55
N LYS A 413 -10.64 22.19 3.68
CA LYS A 413 -11.98 22.39 4.23
C LYS A 413 -13.06 21.72 3.38
N ALA A 414 -12.98 21.87 2.06
CA ALA A 414 -13.92 21.22 1.15
C ALA A 414 -13.85 19.69 1.28
N ARG A 415 -12.65 19.12 1.35
CA ARG A 415 -12.46 17.68 1.53
C ARG A 415 -12.99 17.19 2.88
N LEU A 416 -12.78 17.94 3.95
CA LEU A 416 -13.31 17.65 5.27
C LEU A 416 -14.85 17.61 5.27
N GLU A 417 -15.50 18.59 4.63
CA GLU A 417 -16.97 18.59 4.52
C GLU A 417 -17.48 17.41 3.69
N VAL A 418 -16.80 17.05 2.59
CA VAL A 418 -17.14 15.84 1.84
C VAL A 418 -17.10 14.61 2.74
N MET A 419 -16.02 14.41 3.51
CA MET A 419 -15.89 13.23 4.41
C MET A 419 -17.02 13.18 5.45
N LYS A 420 -17.41 14.34 6.00
CA LYS A 420 -18.50 14.46 6.98
C LYS A 420 -19.89 14.29 6.38
N SER A 421 -20.06 14.59 5.10
CA SER A 421 -21.34 14.48 4.39
C SER A 421 -21.66 13.04 3.95
N VAL A 422 -20.67 12.15 3.93
CA VAL A 422 -20.88 10.73 3.61
C VAL A 422 -21.85 10.13 4.63
N PRO A 423 -22.98 9.53 4.19
CA PRO A 423 -23.89 8.85 5.12
C PRO A 423 -23.23 7.59 5.69
N VAL A 424 -23.51 7.31 6.96
CA VAL A 424 -23.00 6.11 7.64
C VAL A 424 -23.48 4.87 6.89
N GLY A 425 -22.55 3.98 6.51
CA GLY A 425 -22.88 2.74 5.80
C GLY A 425 -23.28 2.90 4.32
N LYS A 426 -23.28 4.10 3.73
CA LYS A 426 -23.69 4.31 2.32
C LYS A 426 -22.95 3.41 1.32
N ALA A 427 -21.65 3.22 1.53
CA ALA A 427 -20.81 2.38 0.68
C ALA A 427 -21.16 0.87 0.73
N LEU A 428 -22.00 0.45 1.68
CA LEU A 428 -22.46 -0.94 1.81
C LEU A 428 -23.75 -1.22 1.03
N GLU A 429 -24.47 -0.17 0.59
CA GLU A 429 -25.69 -0.34 -0.21
C GLU A 429 -25.40 -1.00 -1.55
N ASN A 430 -26.36 -1.79 -2.07
CA ASN A 430 -26.21 -2.46 -3.36
C ASN A 430 -26.12 -1.43 -4.49
N MET A 431 -25.08 -1.55 -5.34
CA MET A 431 -25.04 -0.84 -6.61
C MET A 431 -26.31 -1.19 -7.36
N THR A 432 -27.14 -0.20 -7.65
CA THR A 432 -28.25 -0.38 -8.59
C THR A 432 -27.59 -0.82 -9.89
N ARG A 433 -27.76 -2.09 -10.29
CA ARG A 433 -27.42 -2.49 -11.66
C ARG A 433 -28.22 -1.55 -12.54
N GLN A 434 -27.56 -0.64 -13.23
CA GLN A 434 -28.12 -0.08 -14.45
C GLN A 434 -28.15 -1.25 -15.42
N THR A 435 -29.19 -2.09 -15.32
CA THR A 435 -29.67 -2.81 -16.47
C THR A 435 -30.14 -1.73 -17.42
N ALA A 436 -29.27 -1.32 -18.33
CA ALA A 436 -29.75 -0.82 -19.61
C ALA A 436 -30.82 -1.82 -20.08
N PRO A 437 -32.00 -1.38 -20.54
CA PRO A 437 -32.97 -2.31 -21.08
C PRO A 437 -32.27 -3.06 -22.20
N ILE A 438 -31.93 -4.32 -21.95
CA ILE A 438 -31.53 -5.25 -22.98
C ILE A 438 -32.78 -5.33 -23.83
N GLY A 439 -32.78 -4.61 -24.96
CA GLY A 439 -33.78 -4.81 -26.00
C GLY A 439 -33.87 -6.31 -26.20
N GLN A 440 -35.06 -6.87 -26.02
CA GLN A 440 -35.28 -8.31 -26.12
C GLN A 440 -34.57 -8.79 -27.39
N PRO A 441 -33.74 -9.84 -27.32
CA PRO A 441 -33.09 -10.35 -28.52
C PRO A 441 -34.21 -10.75 -29.49
N GLN A 442 -34.34 -9.98 -30.58
CA GLN A 442 -35.23 -10.36 -31.67
C GLN A 442 -34.76 -11.73 -32.14
N ARG A 443 -35.65 -12.72 -32.02
CA ARG A 443 -35.32 -14.07 -32.45
C ARG A 443 -35.16 -14.01 -33.97
N GLU A 444 -34.20 -14.73 -34.51
CA GLU A 444 -33.87 -14.69 -35.94
C GLU A 444 -35.06 -15.11 -36.84
N ILE A 445 -36.02 -15.86 -36.28
CA ILE A 445 -37.33 -16.18 -36.88
C ILE A 445 -38.22 -14.95 -37.15
N ASP A 446 -38.11 -13.89 -36.36
CA ASP A 446 -38.92 -12.67 -36.54
C ASP A 446 -38.41 -11.81 -37.71
N ARG A 447 -37.17 -12.05 -38.19
CA ARG A 447 -36.58 -11.38 -39.36
C ARG A 447 -37.06 -11.98 -40.69
N LEU A 448 -37.50 -13.24 -40.68
CA LEU A 448 -37.92 -13.97 -41.88
C LEU A 448 -39.43 -13.79 -42.21
N ALA A 449 -40.17 -13.04 -41.41
CA ALA A 449 -41.61 -12.83 -41.59
C ALA A 449 -41.97 -11.55 -42.36
N GLN A 450 -40.99 -10.77 -42.84
CA GLN A 450 -41.26 -9.65 -43.74
C GLN A 450 -41.23 -10.15 -45.20
N PRO A 451 -42.35 -10.12 -45.94
CA PRO A 451 -42.32 -10.42 -47.36
C PRO A 451 -41.62 -9.28 -48.11
N GLU A 452 -40.53 -9.61 -48.80
CA GLU A 452 -39.94 -8.78 -49.85
C GLU A 452 -40.99 -8.50 -50.93
N GLY A 453 -41.26 -7.23 -51.20
CA GLY A 453 -41.94 -6.82 -52.44
C GLY A 453 -42.97 -5.72 -52.29
N ALA A 454 -42.52 -4.46 -52.29
CA ALA A 454 -43.28 -3.35 -52.88
C ALA A 454 -42.29 -2.25 -53.31
N PRO A 455 -42.32 -1.80 -54.58
CA PRO A 455 -41.35 -0.83 -55.08
C PRO A 455 -41.65 0.59 -54.61
N GLU A 456 -40.58 1.36 -54.39
CA GLU A 456 -40.59 2.81 -54.21
C GLU A 456 -41.38 3.52 -55.32
N LYS A 457 -42.23 4.48 -54.93
CA LYS A 457 -42.70 5.54 -55.82
C LYS A 457 -42.15 6.88 -55.30
N PRO A 458 -41.64 7.75 -56.19
CA PRO A 458 -40.91 8.94 -55.81
C PRO A 458 -41.85 10.09 -55.40
N GLU A 459 -41.30 10.94 -54.54
CA GLU A 459 -41.88 12.21 -54.09
C GLU A 459 -42.27 13.11 -55.28
N GLY A 460 -43.56 13.43 -55.36
CA GLY A 460 -44.14 14.43 -56.25
C GLY A 460 -44.45 15.71 -55.49
N GLN A 461 -43.66 16.74 -55.81
CA GLN A 461 -43.85 18.13 -55.44
C GLN A 461 -45.22 18.71 -55.82
N GLN A 462 -45.62 19.73 -55.04
CA GLN A 462 -46.46 20.88 -55.39
C GLN A 462 -47.99 20.70 -55.49
N GLY A 463 -48.70 21.45 -54.64
CA GLY A 463 -49.52 22.55 -55.17
C GLY A 463 -50.97 22.63 -54.69
N ARG A 464 -51.22 23.68 -53.87
CA ARG A 464 -52.35 24.62 -53.90
C ARG A 464 -53.79 24.10 -53.73
N ASN A 465 -54.39 24.48 -52.59
CA ASN A 465 -55.56 25.37 -52.38
C ASN A 465 -56.73 25.37 -53.41
N PRO A 466 -57.97 25.68 -52.99
CA PRO A 466 -58.33 26.77 -52.04
C PRO A 466 -58.84 26.32 -50.67
#